data_AF-A0AA89AEY8-F1
#
_entry.id   AF-A0AA89AEY8-F1
#
_cell.length_a   1.000
_cell.length_b   1.000
_cell.length_c   1.000
_cell.angle_alpha   90.00
_cell.angle_beta   90.00
_cell.angle_gamma   90.00
#
_symmetry.space_group_name_H-M   'P 1'
#
loop_
_entity.id
_entity.type
_entity.pdbx_description
1 polymer ?
#
loop_
_entity_poly.entity_id
_entity_poly.type
_entity_poly.pdbx_seq_one_letter_code
_entity_poly.pdbx_strand_id
1 'polypeptide(L)'
;MFNTRLRSLVDDLNKNLPNAKAIYINAYGIFQDIINNPSSFGRNDGQITCLPLQTPCRNRDEYLFWDAFHPSEAANIIVGRRSYSAQSSSDSYPIDIRRLAQL
;
A
#
# COMPACT_ATOMS: atom_id res chain seq x y z
N MET A 1 15.37 -3.73 -6.70
CA MET A 1 15.50 -5.07 -7.32
C MET A 1 14.30 -5.97 -7.07
N PHE A 2 13.82 -6.12 -5.82
CA PHE A 2 12.69 -7.01 -5.49
C PHE A 2 11.40 -6.67 -6.28
N ASN A 3 10.87 -5.46 -6.14
CA ASN A 3 9.63 -5.04 -6.82
C ASN A 3 9.70 -5.14 -8.36
N THR A 4 10.86 -4.84 -8.94
CA THR A 4 11.08 -4.97 -10.39
C THR A 4 10.92 -6.41 -10.84
N ARG A 5 11.53 -7.37 -10.12
CA ARG A 5 11.42 -8.81 -10.44
C ARG A 5 10.02 -9.36 -10.16
N LEU A 6 9.35 -8.88 -9.12
CA LEU A 6 7.97 -9.27 -8.82
C LEU A 6 7.01 -8.85 -9.93
N ARG A 7 7.21 -7.66 -10.51
CA ARG A 7 6.44 -7.25 -11.70
C ARG A 7 6.69 -8.17 -12.90
N SER A 8 7.94 -8.53 -13.19
CA SER A 8 8.24 -9.48 -14.27
C SER A 8 7.62 -10.86 -14.04
N LEU A 9 7.57 -11.32 -12.78
CA LEU A 9 6.90 -12.57 -12.44
C LEU A 9 5.40 -12.53 -12.76
N VAL A 10 4.73 -11.38 -12.62
CA VAL A 10 3.33 -11.23 -13.03
C VAL A 10 3.16 -11.44 -14.53
N ASP A 11 4.09 -10.96 -15.36
CA ASP A 11 4.07 -11.20 -16.81
C ASP A 11 4.23 -12.68 -17.12
N ASP A 12 5.19 -13.35 -16.47
CA ASP A 12 5.43 -14.78 -16.64
C ASP A 12 4.22 -15.62 -16.20
N LEU A 13 3.58 -15.28 -15.07
CA LEU A 13 2.38 -15.97 -14.60
C LEU A 13 1.22 -15.81 -15.58
N ASN A 14 0.96 -14.59 -16.06
CA ASN A 14 -0.12 -14.34 -17.02
C ASN A 14 0.12 -14.99 -18.38
N LYS A 15 1.38 -15.20 -18.77
CA LYS A 15 1.76 -15.93 -19.99
C LYS A 15 1.59 -17.44 -19.84
N ASN A 16 1.99 -18.00 -18.70
CA ASN A 16 2.08 -19.46 -18.51
C ASN A 16 0.82 -20.08 -17.88
N LEU A 17 -0.05 -19.28 -17.26
CA LEU A 17 -1.29 -19.73 -16.62
C LEU A 17 -2.51 -19.06 -17.26
N PRO A 18 -3.00 -19.57 -18.42
CA PRO A 18 -4.03 -18.87 -19.21
C PRO A 18 -5.36 -18.66 -18.47
N ASN A 19 -5.66 -19.53 -17.50
CA ASN A 19 -6.89 -19.49 -16.68
C ASN A 19 -6.73 -18.70 -15.37
N ALA A 20 -5.55 -18.15 -15.11
CA ALA A 20 -5.30 -17.28 -13.96
C ALA A 20 -5.04 -15.84 -14.44
N LYS A 21 -5.33 -14.88 -13.59
CA LYS A 21 -4.99 -13.47 -13.79
C LYS A 21 -4.23 -12.99 -12.57
N ALA A 22 -2.97 -12.66 -12.77
CA ALA A 22 -2.11 -12.08 -11.77
C ALA A 22 -1.99 -10.57 -11.99
N ILE A 23 -2.00 -9.81 -10.89
CA ILE A 23 -1.67 -8.39 -10.87
C ILE A 23 -0.63 -8.12 -9.78
N TYR A 24 0.11 -7.04 -9.94
CA TYR A 24 1.04 -6.51 -8.96
C TYR A 24 0.48 -5.21 -8.38
N ILE A 25 0.37 -5.14 -7.05
CA ILE A 25 0.07 -3.89 -6.34
C ILE A 25 1.38 -3.30 -5.83
N ASN A 26 1.67 -2.07 -6.25
CA ASN A 26 2.89 -1.37 -5.88
C ASN A 26 2.74 -0.68 -4.51
N ALA A 27 2.48 -1.47 -3.46
CA ALA A 27 2.30 -0.96 -2.10
C ALA A 27 3.50 -0.10 -1.65
N TYR A 28 4.73 -0.48 -2.02
CA TYR A 28 5.92 0.33 -1.77
C TYR A 28 5.81 1.75 -2.35
N GLY A 29 5.42 1.86 -3.63
CA GLY A 29 5.25 3.15 -4.30
C GLY A 29 4.15 3.99 -3.65
N ILE A 30 3.03 3.36 -3.29
CA ILE A 30 1.92 4.02 -2.58
C ILE A 30 2.38 4.55 -1.22
N PHE A 31 3.08 3.73 -0.42
CA PHE A 31 3.60 4.15 0.88
C PHE A 31 4.64 5.27 0.76
N GLN A 32 5.55 5.18 -0.22
CA GLN A 32 6.53 6.23 -0.47
C GLN A 32 5.86 7.56 -0.86
N ASP A 33 4.79 7.51 -1.66
CA ASP A 33 4.02 8.69 -2.00
C ASP A 33 3.35 9.32 -0.77
N ILE A 34 2.77 8.51 0.12
CA ILE A 34 2.20 8.99 1.39
C ILE A 34 3.26 9.62 2.30
N ILE A 35 4.46 9.03 2.39
CA ILE A 35 5.58 9.54 3.20
C ILE A 35 6.10 10.88 2.64
N ASN A 36 6.24 10.97 1.31
CA ASN A 36 6.80 12.15 0.66
C ASN A 36 5.79 13.30 0.52
N ASN A 37 4.50 12.97 0.40
CA ASN A 37 3.40 13.92 0.29
C ASN A 37 2.37 13.69 1.42
N PRO A 38 2.75 13.94 2.69
CA PRO A 38 1.87 13.73 3.82
C PRO A 38 0.78 14.81 3.79
N SER A 39 -0.36 14.52 3.16
CA SER A 39 -1.48 15.46 3.10
C SER A 39 -2.06 15.68 4.51
N SER A 40 -2.46 14.60 5.17
CA SER A 40 -3.21 14.58 6.43
C SER A 40 -2.52 13.82 7.56
N PHE A 41 -1.39 13.17 7.26
CA PHE A 41 -0.59 12.48 8.28
C PHE A 41 0.42 13.46 8.88
N GLY A 42 0.38 13.64 10.19
CA GLY A 42 1.47 14.25 10.92
C GLY A 42 2.76 13.46 10.72
N ARG A 43 3.87 14.15 10.49
CA ARG A 43 5.22 13.56 10.57
C ARG A 43 5.49 13.19 12.02
N ASN A 44 5.08 12.01 12.43
CA ASN A 44 5.84 11.31 13.44
C ASN A 44 6.96 10.63 12.67
N ASP A 45 8.19 11.14 12.80
CA ASP A 45 9.43 10.55 12.27
C ASP A 45 9.75 9.19 12.94
N GLY A 46 8.75 8.32 13.08
CA GLY A 46 8.81 7.05 13.81
C GLY A 46 9.13 7.20 15.30
N GLN A 47 9.15 8.41 15.86
CA GLN A 47 9.87 8.62 17.12
C GLN A 47 9.14 8.15 18.37
N ILE A 48 7.81 8.28 18.52
CA ILE A 48 7.07 7.62 19.63
C ILE A 48 5.60 7.43 19.22
N THR A 49 5.16 6.20 18.92
CA THR A 49 3.75 5.85 18.68
C THR A 49 3.35 4.66 19.53
N CYS A 50 2.13 4.72 20.09
CA CYS A 50 1.36 3.64 20.71
C CYS A 50 2.17 2.42 21.14
N LEU A 51 3.07 2.58 22.13
CA LEU A 51 3.86 1.46 22.60
C LEU A 51 2.92 0.37 23.15
N PRO A 52 3.25 -0.92 22.96
CA PRO A 52 2.52 -2.00 23.59
C PRO A 52 2.30 -1.67 25.08
N LEU A 53 1.06 -1.85 25.55
CA LEU A 53 0.66 -1.61 26.94
C LEU A 53 0.60 -0.14 27.39
N GLN A 54 0.67 0.84 26.47
CA GLN A 54 0.39 2.25 26.74
C GLN A 54 -1.01 2.66 26.28
N THR A 55 -1.53 3.77 26.81
CA THR A 55 -2.77 4.37 26.29
C THR A 55 -2.56 4.81 24.85
N PRO A 56 -3.36 4.34 23.88
CA PRO A 56 -3.21 4.76 22.48
C PRO A 56 -3.36 6.27 22.29
N CYS A 57 -2.70 6.82 21.28
CA CYS A 57 -2.87 8.21 20.87
C CYS A 57 -4.34 8.51 20.55
N ARG A 58 -4.86 9.66 21.00
CA ARG A 58 -6.26 10.05 20.74
C ARG A 58 -6.51 10.33 19.25
N ASN A 59 -5.52 10.92 18.57
CA ASN A 59 -5.50 11.29 17.15
C ASN A 59 -4.77 10.23 16.28
N ARG A 60 -5.07 8.95 16.49
CA ARG A 60 -4.40 7.82 15.79
C ARG A 60 -4.59 7.82 14.26
N ASP A 61 -5.61 8.51 13.79
CA ASP A 61 -5.94 8.71 12.37
C ASP A 61 -5.02 9.74 11.68
N GLU A 62 -4.29 10.54 12.45
CA GLU A 62 -3.30 11.49 11.94
C GLU A 62 -1.89 10.89 11.84
N TYR A 63 -1.70 9.61 12.19
CA TYR A 63 -0.38 8.97 12.15
C TYR A 63 -0.29 7.88 11.10
N LEU A 64 0.84 7.85 10.39
CA LEU A 64 1.11 6.83 9.36
C LEU A 64 1.36 5.45 9.96
N PHE A 65 2.05 5.40 11.10
CA PHE A 65 2.48 4.15 11.74
C PHE A 65 1.78 3.93 13.08
N TRP A 66 1.38 2.68 13.32
CA TRP A 66 0.88 2.21 14.62
C TRP A 66 2.04 1.95 15.59
N ASP A 67 3.07 1.25 15.11
CA ASP A 67 4.32 0.95 15.81
C ASP A 67 5.52 1.12 14.86
N ALA A 68 6.72 0.69 15.25
CA ALA A 68 7.93 0.84 14.43
C ALA A 68 7.92 0.07 13.09
N PHE A 69 6.92 -0.77 12.83
CA PHE A 69 6.85 -1.67 11.67
C PHE A 69 5.52 -1.59 10.92
N HIS A 70 4.40 -1.45 11.63
CA HIS A 70 3.06 -1.59 11.06
C HIS A 70 2.40 -0.24 10.77
N PRO A 71 1.75 -0.07 9.62
CA PRO A 71 0.94 1.11 9.32
C PRO A 71 -0.31 1.18 10.20
N SER A 72 -0.79 2.39 10.46
CA SER A 72 -2.05 2.62 11.16
C SER A 72 -3.27 2.15 10.34
N GLU A 73 -4.43 2.08 10.99
CA GLU A 73 -5.70 1.84 10.29
C GLU A 73 -5.94 2.87 9.18
N ALA A 74 -5.73 4.17 9.47
CA ALA A 74 -5.93 5.25 8.50
C ALA A 74 -5.02 5.09 7.28
N ALA A 75 -3.76 4.71 7.48
CA ALA A 75 -2.83 4.43 6.39
C ALA A 75 -3.27 3.21 5.56
N ASN A 76 -3.70 2.13 6.21
CA ASN A 76 -4.18 0.93 5.53
C ASN A 76 -5.44 1.21 4.69
N ILE A 77 -6.35 2.07 5.15
CA ILE A 77 -7.54 2.47 4.37
C ILE A 77 -7.13 3.14 3.05
N ILE A 78 -6.15 4.04 3.08
CA ILE A 78 -5.67 4.73 1.88
C ILE A 78 -4.99 3.75 0.92
N VAL A 79 -4.09 2.90 1.43
CA VAL A 79 -3.40 1.89 0.62
C VAL A 79 -4.40 0.90 0.01
N GLY A 80 -5.39 0.45 0.78
CA GLY A 80 -6.44 -0.43 0.30
C GLY A 80 -7.29 0.21 -0.80
N ARG A 81 -7.67 1.48 -0.65
CA ARG A 81 -8.42 2.23 -1.68
C ARG A 81 -7.63 2.35 -2.97
N ARG A 82 -6.33 2.70 -2.90
CA ARG A 82 -5.45 2.81 -4.07
C ARG A 82 -5.14 1.46 -4.72
N SER A 83 -5.08 0.39 -3.92
CA SER A 83 -4.96 -0.97 -4.43
C SER A 83 -6.22 -1.40 -5.19
N TYR A 84 -7.40 -1.00 -4.69
CA TYR A 84 -8.67 -1.32 -5.32
C TYR A 84 -8.90 -0.53 -6.61
N SER A 85 -8.76 0.80 -6.53
CA SER A 85 -8.92 1.71 -7.66
C SER A 85 -7.67 2.60 -7.73
N ALA A 86 -6.84 2.39 -8.74
CA ALA A 86 -5.56 3.09 -8.87
C ALA A 86 -5.78 4.60 -8.98
N GLN A 87 -5.02 5.38 -8.21
CA GLN A 87 -4.99 6.84 -8.30
C GLN A 87 -3.84 7.33 -9.18
N SER A 88 -2.75 6.57 -9.22
CA SER A 88 -1.64 6.73 -10.15
C SER A 88 -1.49 5.47 -11.01
N SER A 89 -1.02 5.65 -12.26
CA SER A 89 -0.67 4.53 -13.14
C SER A 89 0.44 3.63 -12.59
N SER A 90 1.18 4.10 -11.59
CA SER A 90 2.22 3.34 -10.88
C SER A 90 1.72 2.53 -9.69
N ASP A 91 0.43 2.64 -9.30
CA ASP A 91 -0.14 1.98 -8.12
C ASP A 91 -0.29 0.47 -8.32
N SER A 92 -0.52 0.04 -9.56
CA SER A 92 -0.74 -1.36 -9.89
C SER A 92 -0.26 -1.68 -11.31
N TYR A 93 -0.09 -2.96 -11.61
CA TYR A 93 0.27 -3.45 -12.94
C TYR A 93 -0.31 -4.85 -13.20
N PRO A 94 -0.81 -5.17 -14.41
CA PRO A 94 -1.11 -4.25 -15.51
C PRO A 94 -2.39 -3.43 -15.29
N ILE A 95 -3.25 -3.87 -14.37
CA ILE A 95 -4.54 -3.24 -14.03
C ILE A 95 -4.73 -3.27 -12.50
N ASP A 96 -5.69 -2.49 -12.00
CA ASP A 96 -6.08 -2.50 -10.59
C ASP A 96 -7.09 -3.61 -10.26
N ILE A 97 -7.38 -3.81 -8.96
CA ILE A 97 -8.31 -4.86 -8.52
C ILE A 97 -9.72 -4.59 -9.04
N ARG A 98 -10.15 -3.32 -9.13
CA ARG A 98 -11.47 -2.95 -9.65
C ARG A 98 -11.66 -3.45 -11.07
N ARG A 99 -10.65 -3.28 -11.93
CA ARG A 99 -10.71 -3.78 -13.32
C ARG A 99 -10.55 -5.30 -13.38
N LEU A 100 -9.70 -5.89 -12.53
CA LEU A 100 -9.54 -7.34 -12.42
C LEU A 100 -10.87 -8.03 -12.07
N ALA A 101 -11.65 -7.46 -11.14
CA ALA A 101 -12.93 -7.99 -10.70
C ALA A 101 -14.05 -7.92 -11.77
N GLN A 102 -13.79 -7.31 -12.92
CA GLN A 102 -14.73 -7.17 -14.04
C GLN A 102 -14.36 -8.06 -15.23
N LEU A 103 -13.30 -8.86 -15.12
CA LEU A 103 -12.94 -9.87 -16.12
C LEU A 103 -13.84 -11.10 -15.99
#